data_AF-A0A962RLW1-F1
#
_entry.id   AF-A0A962RLW1-F1
#
_cell.length_a   1.000
_cell.length_b   1.000
_cell.length_c   1.000
_cell.angle_alpha   90.00
_cell.angle_beta   90.00
_cell.angle_gamma   90.00
#
_symmetry.space_group_name_H-M   'P 1'
#
loop_
_entity.id
_entity.type
_entity.pdbx_description
1 polymer ?
#
loop_
_entity_poly.entity_id
_entity_poly.type
_entity_poly.pdbx_seq_one_letter_code
_entity_poly.pdbx_strand_id
1 'polypeptide(L)'
;DECNGSDVFGSDICTCRPYLTHGIEICVQMAQQGGNGLVIYNRKEGRALGEVTKFLVYNARKRQQGGDTAATYFQRTECVAGVQDARFQELMPDVFHWLGITRIDRFASMSDMKHDALVAQGIEVGERLDIPPGLIPEDAHVEIEAKKAAGYYTSGTARDGEELARVRGRDIQT
;
A
#
# COMPACT_ATOMS: atom_id res chain seq x y z
N ASP A 1 6.49 -0.17 -4.52
CA ASP A 1 6.97 1.14 -4.07
C ASP A 1 7.69 0.92 -2.77
N GLU A 2 8.92 1.39 -2.71
CA GLU A 2 9.83 1.31 -1.57
C GLU A 2 9.21 1.89 -0.30
N CYS A 3 9.47 1.20 0.82
CA CYS A 3 9.09 1.64 2.15
C CYS A 3 10.16 1.20 3.17
N ASN A 4 11.30 1.88 3.22
CA ASN A 4 12.44 1.51 4.07
C ASN A 4 12.06 1.31 5.54
N GLY A 5 11.21 2.19 6.08
CA GLY A 5 10.67 2.06 7.43
C GLY A 5 10.05 0.68 7.72
N SER A 6 9.32 0.09 6.78
CA SER A 6 8.70 -1.24 6.96
C SER A 6 9.59 -2.35 6.41
N ASP A 7 10.08 -2.19 5.18
CA ASP A 7 10.80 -3.21 4.39
C ASP A 7 12.14 -3.57 5.04
N VAL A 8 12.85 -2.58 5.59
CA VAL A 8 14.18 -2.76 6.19
C VAL A 8 14.10 -2.74 7.72
N PHE A 9 13.42 -1.74 8.29
CA PHE A 9 13.40 -1.53 9.75
C PHE A 9 12.24 -2.21 10.46
N GLY A 10 11.38 -2.93 9.74
CA GLY A 10 10.35 -3.76 10.34
C GLY A 10 9.17 -3.01 10.96
N SER A 11 8.98 -1.72 10.64
CA SER A 11 7.83 -0.95 11.12
C SER A 11 6.51 -1.63 10.78
N ASP A 12 5.62 -1.63 11.75
CA ASP A 12 4.30 -2.26 11.76
C ASP A 12 3.15 -1.23 11.62
N ILE A 13 3.44 0.06 11.43
CA ILE A 13 2.43 1.11 11.22
C ILE A 13 1.81 1.07 9.80
N CYS A 14 2.39 0.28 8.91
CA CYS A 14 1.91 0.11 7.55
C CYS A 14 2.08 -1.34 7.07
N THR A 15 1.45 -1.63 5.94
CA THR A 15 1.40 -2.96 5.32
C THR A 15 2.42 -3.15 4.20
N CYS A 16 3.38 -2.24 4.02
CA CYS A 16 4.32 -2.29 2.90
C CYS A 16 5.18 -3.57 2.92
N ARG A 17 5.84 -3.90 4.04
CA ARG A 17 6.59 -5.15 4.15
C ARG A 17 5.70 -6.39 4.05
N PRO A 18 4.55 -6.47 4.76
CA PRO A 18 3.60 -7.56 4.57
C PRO A 18 3.18 -7.80 3.11
N TYR A 19 2.90 -6.74 2.34
CA TYR A 19 2.62 -6.85 0.90
C TYR A 19 3.86 -7.31 0.11
N LEU A 20 5.05 -6.81 0.43
CA LEU A 20 6.29 -7.22 -0.23
C LEU A 20 6.58 -8.71 -0.01
N THR A 21 6.53 -9.18 1.23
CA THR A 21 6.80 -10.58 1.56
C THR A 21 5.73 -11.49 0.97
N HIS A 22 4.46 -11.11 1.08
CA HIS A 22 3.37 -11.89 0.49
C HIS A 22 3.46 -11.94 -1.05
N GLY A 23 3.82 -10.83 -1.69
CA GLY A 23 4.06 -10.79 -3.13
C GLY A 23 5.20 -11.72 -3.56
N ILE A 24 6.29 -11.78 -2.77
CA ILE A 24 7.40 -12.72 -3.00
C ILE A 24 6.91 -14.17 -2.86
N GLU A 25 6.13 -14.49 -1.82
CA GLU A 25 5.55 -15.83 -1.62
C GLU A 25 4.68 -16.26 -2.81
N ILE A 26 3.78 -15.37 -3.27
CA ILE A 26 2.96 -15.63 -4.46
C ILE A 26 3.84 -15.86 -5.69
N CYS A 27 4.89 -15.05 -5.88
CA CYS A 27 5.81 -15.22 -7.00
C CYS A 27 6.51 -16.59 -6.98
N VAL A 28 6.97 -17.03 -5.80
CA VAL A 28 7.58 -18.35 -5.63
C VAL A 28 6.57 -19.47 -5.90
N GLN A 29 5.35 -19.35 -5.38
CA GLN A 29 4.28 -20.34 -5.62
C GLN A 29 3.93 -20.46 -7.10
N MET A 30 3.78 -19.34 -7.81
CA MET A 30 3.52 -19.33 -9.25
C MET A 30 4.64 -19.98 -10.04
N ALA A 31 5.91 -19.70 -9.68
CA ALA A 31 7.07 -20.32 -10.31
C ALA A 31 7.10 -21.85 -10.08
N GLN A 32 6.78 -22.31 -8.87
CA GLN A 32 6.71 -23.74 -8.54
C GLN A 32 5.59 -24.47 -9.31
N GLN A 33 4.55 -23.77 -9.70
CA GLN A 33 3.44 -24.29 -10.53
C GLN A 33 3.73 -24.27 -12.04
N GLY A 34 4.96 -23.90 -12.43
CA GLY A 34 5.39 -23.83 -13.84
C GLY A 34 5.09 -22.48 -14.51
N GLY A 35 4.66 -21.48 -13.75
CA GLY A 35 4.52 -20.09 -14.20
C GLY A 35 5.77 -19.26 -13.93
N ASN A 36 5.60 -17.94 -13.89
CA ASN A 36 6.65 -16.98 -13.55
C ASN A 36 6.19 -16.09 -12.39
N GLY A 37 7.13 -15.71 -11.53
CA GLY A 37 6.93 -14.71 -10.49
C GLY A 37 7.77 -13.47 -10.76
N LEU A 38 7.19 -12.28 -10.62
CA LEU A 38 7.88 -11.02 -10.82
C LEU A 38 7.55 -10.03 -9.69
N VAL A 39 8.59 -9.50 -9.05
CA VAL A 39 8.50 -8.40 -8.09
C VAL A 39 9.25 -7.20 -8.64
N ILE A 40 8.56 -6.06 -8.75
CA ILE A 40 9.14 -4.79 -9.20
C ILE A 40 9.23 -3.83 -8.02
N TYR A 41 10.45 -3.55 -7.58
CA TYR A 41 10.72 -2.68 -6.45
C TYR A 41 11.01 -1.24 -6.90
N ASN A 42 9.94 -0.46 -7.10
CA ASN A 42 10.05 0.94 -7.48
C ASN A 42 10.54 1.81 -6.31
N ARG A 43 11.66 2.52 -6.51
CA ARG A 43 12.25 3.45 -5.52
C ARG A 43 11.48 4.77 -5.40
N LYS A 44 10.22 4.67 -4.95
CA LYS A 44 9.25 5.78 -4.80
C LYS A 44 8.77 5.87 -3.34
N GLU A 45 9.72 6.07 -2.42
CA GLU A 45 9.45 6.15 -0.98
C GLU A 45 8.42 7.23 -0.62
N GLY A 46 7.56 6.92 0.36
CA GLY A 46 6.62 7.89 0.95
C GLY A 46 5.63 8.46 -0.05
N ARG A 47 5.15 7.66 -1.01
CA ARG A 47 4.35 8.15 -2.16
C ARG A 47 5.10 9.20 -2.99
N ALA A 48 6.39 8.96 -3.21
CA ALA A 48 7.32 9.90 -3.84
C ALA A 48 7.53 11.24 -3.08
N LEU A 49 7.09 11.34 -1.82
CA LEU A 49 7.37 12.49 -0.94
C LEU A 49 8.68 12.34 -0.15
N GLY A 50 9.30 11.16 -0.21
CA GLY A 50 10.54 10.84 0.48
C GLY A 50 10.35 10.42 1.95
N GLU A 51 11.42 9.87 2.51
CA GLU A 51 11.42 9.24 3.84
C GLU A 51 11.19 10.26 4.98
N VAL A 52 11.81 11.44 4.88
CA VAL A 52 11.69 12.49 5.91
C VAL A 52 10.24 12.94 6.08
N THR A 53 9.56 13.25 4.98
CA THR A 53 8.15 13.66 4.98
C THR A 53 7.26 12.57 5.57
N LYS A 54 7.50 11.32 5.21
CA LYS A 54 6.78 10.16 5.76
C LYS A 54 6.91 10.07 7.28
N PHE A 55 8.10 10.25 7.83
CA PHE A 55 8.28 10.23 9.29
C PHE A 55 7.60 11.41 9.98
N LEU A 56 7.60 12.60 9.38
CA LEU A 56 6.83 13.74 9.88
C LEU A 56 5.33 13.43 9.90
N VAL A 57 4.80 12.80 8.85
CA VAL A 57 3.40 12.34 8.78
C VAL A 57 3.10 11.30 9.86
N TYR A 58 3.96 10.30 10.05
CA TYR A 58 3.76 9.28 11.09
C TYR A 58 3.76 9.89 12.49
N ASN A 59 4.69 10.81 12.77
CA ASN A 59 4.73 11.51 14.04
C ASN A 59 3.48 12.39 14.24
N ALA A 60 3.05 13.12 13.22
CA ALA A 60 1.84 13.95 13.28
C ALA A 60 0.57 13.11 13.49
N ARG A 61 0.48 11.94 12.83
CA ARG A 61 -0.61 10.97 13.01
C ARG A 61 -0.69 10.44 14.43
N LYS A 62 0.46 10.08 15.03
CA LYS A 62 0.51 9.51 16.38
C LYS A 62 0.29 10.55 17.48
N ARG A 63 0.76 11.79 17.29
CA ARG A 63 0.73 12.85 18.31
C ARG A 63 -0.47 13.79 18.24
N GLN A 64 -1.36 13.62 17.25
CA GLN A 64 -2.57 14.42 17.18
C GLN A 64 -3.49 14.16 18.38
N GLN A 65 -4.33 15.13 18.72
CA GLN A 65 -5.41 14.93 19.67
C GLN A 65 -6.33 13.80 19.18
N GLY A 66 -6.62 12.84 20.06
CA GLY A 66 -7.43 11.67 19.72
C GLY A 66 -6.65 10.47 19.14
N GLY A 67 -5.32 10.61 18.97
CA GLY A 67 -4.44 9.54 18.51
C GLY A 67 -4.53 9.25 17.01
N ASP A 68 -3.87 8.19 16.58
CA ASP A 68 -3.84 7.76 15.18
C ASP A 68 -5.14 7.05 14.81
N THR A 69 -5.96 7.67 13.96
CA THR A 69 -7.28 7.16 13.55
C THR A 69 -7.36 7.03 12.04
N ALA A 70 -8.07 6.02 11.53
CA ALA A 70 -8.22 5.85 10.09
C ALA A 70 -8.94 7.04 9.43
N ALA A 71 -9.90 7.66 10.13
CA ALA A 71 -10.64 8.82 9.66
C ALA A 71 -9.75 10.06 9.34
N THR A 72 -8.60 10.20 10.02
CA THR A 72 -7.69 11.34 9.83
C THR A 72 -6.45 11.01 8.99
N TYR A 73 -6.33 9.78 8.51
CA TYR A 73 -5.12 9.25 7.88
C TYR A 73 -4.63 10.09 6.68
N PHE A 74 -5.50 10.38 5.71
CA PHE A 74 -5.14 11.16 4.52
C PHE A 74 -4.97 12.65 4.84
N GLN A 75 -5.83 13.20 5.69
CA GLN A 75 -5.76 14.60 6.14
C GLN A 75 -4.39 14.90 6.74
N ARG A 76 -3.82 13.99 7.53
CA ARG A 76 -2.48 14.21 8.13
C ARG A 76 -1.36 14.22 7.11
N THR A 77 -1.49 13.46 6.03
CA THR A 77 -0.53 13.52 4.93
C THR A 77 -0.58 14.89 4.26
N GLU A 78 -1.79 15.35 3.93
CA GLU A 78 -2.02 16.64 3.28
C GLU A 78 -1.59 17.83 4.16
N CYS A 79 -1.86 17.81 5.46
CA CYS A 79 -1.41 18.87 6.38
C CYS A 79 0.11 19.03 6.44
N VAL A 80 0.87 17.95 6.25
CA VAL A 80 2.34 17.96 6.35
C VAL A 80 2.98 18.21 4.99
N ALA A 81 2.45 17.58 3.93
CA ALA A 81 3.07 17.55 2.61
C ALA A 81 2.41 18.49 1.58
N GLY A 82 1.24 19.06 1.89
CA GLY A 82 0.44 19.86 0.96
C GLY A 82 -0.31 19.06 -0.11
N VAL A 83 0.01 17.77 -0.26
CA VAL A 83 -0.62 16.82 -1.19
C VAL A 83 -0.73 15.44 -0.55
N GLN A 84 -1.68 14.62 -1.00
CA GLN A 84 -1.87 13.26 -0.48
C GLN A 84 -1.01 12.21 -1.21
N ASP A 85 -0.64 12.45 -2.46
CA ASP A 85 0.13 11.53 -3.30
C ASP A 85 0.90 12.33 -4.37
N ALA A 86 2.20 12.04 -4.54
CA ALA A 86 3.06 12.64 -5.55
C ALA A 86 3.59 11.60 -6.55
N ARG A 87 3.05 10.38 -6.55
CA ARG A 87 3.51 9.30 -7.43
C ARG A 87 3.03 9.52 -8.86
N PHE A 88 3.97 9.38 -9.79
CA PHE A 88 3.71 9.19 -11.21
C PHE A 88 3.76 7.68 -11.51
N GLN A 89 2.61 7.03 -11.71
CA GLN A 89 2.50 5.58 -11.95
C GLN A 89 2.52 5.21 -13.44
N GLU A 90 2.43 6.19 -14.31
CA GLU A 90 2.38 6.06 -15.76
C GLU A 90 3.67 5.47 -16.34
N LEU A 91 4.80 5.57 -15.64
CA LEU A 91 6.06 4.90 -16.02
C LEU A 91 6.25 3.53 -15.34
N MET A 92 5.35 3.14 -14.43
CA MET A 92 5.46 1.86 -13.74
C MET A 92 5.32 0.66 -14.70
N PRO A 93 4.46 0.69 -15.73
CA PRO A 93 4.34 -0.40 -16.70
C PRO A 93 5.56 -0.64 -17.60
N ASP A 94 6.49 0.32 -17.73
CA ASP A 94 7.64 0.23 -18.65
C ASP A 94 8.47 -1.05 -18.48
N VAL A 95 8.68 -1.48 -17.23
CA VAL A 95 9.42 -2.71 -16.92
C VAL A 95 8.66 -3.95 -17.41
N PHE A 96 7.32 -3.95 -17.32
CA PHE A 96 6.50 -5.05 -17.82
C PHE A 96 6.58 -5.16 -19.33
N HIS A 97 6.47 -4.02 -20.04
CA HIS A 97 6.63 -3.98 -21.49
C HIS A 97 8.03 -4.40 -21.94
N TRP A 98 9.07 -3.96 -21.23
CA TRP A 98 10.45 -4.38 -21.51
C TRP A 98 10.64 -5.90 -21.38
N LEU A 99 9.97 -6.53 -20.42
CA LEU A 99 9.94 -7.98 -20.25
C LEU A 99 8.98 -8.71 -21.23
N GLY A 100 8.26 -7.99 -22.08
CA GLY A 100 7.28 -8.56 -23.01
C GLY A 100 6.00 -9.08 -22.34
N ILE A 101 5.69 -8.61 -21.14
CA ILE A 101 4.49 -9.03 -20.40
C ILE A 101 3.26 -8.34 -20.97
N THR A 102 2.27 -9.13 -21.37
CA THR A 102 0.97 -8.66 -21.88
C THR A 102 -0.18 -8.96 -20.93
N ARG A 103 0.02 -9.87 -19.96
CA ARG A 103 -0.98 -10.30 -18.99
C ARG A 103 -0.34 -10.61 -17.65
N ILE A 104 -1.03 -10.24 -16.57
CA ILE A 104 -0.71 -10.58 -15.18
C ILE A 104 -1.88 -11.39 -14.62
N ASP A 105 -1.68 -12.69 -14.40
CA ASP A 105 -2.75 -13.55 -13.89
C ASP A 105 -3.17 -13.23 -12.46
N ARG A 106 -2.19 -12.87 -11.60
CA ARG A 106 -2.41 -12.54 -10.20
C ARG A 106 -1.62 -11.30 -9.80
N PHE A 107 -2.33 -10.25 -9.39
CA PHE A 107 -1.76 -8.95 -9.06
C PHE A 107 -1.93 -8.63 -7.56
N ALA A 108 -0.84 -8.71 -6.81
CA ALA A 108 -0.81 -8.46 -5.37
C ALA A 108 -0.67 -6.96 -5.05
N SER A 109 -1.76 -6.19 -5.23
CA SER A 109 -1.79 -4.76 -4.89
C SER A 109 -3.22 -4.22 -4.79
N MET A 110 -3.51 -3.56 -3.67
CA MET A 110 -4.75 -2.80 -3.47
C MET A 110 -4.79 -1.45 -4.22
N SER A 111 -3.68 -1.00 -4.81
CA SER A 111 -3.59 0.35 -5.41
C SER A 111 -4.23 0.41 -6.80
N ASP A 112 -5.32 1.16 -6.93
CA ASP A 112 -5.99 1.37 -8.23
C ASP A 112 -5.11 2.16 -9.19
N MET A 113 -4.38 3.18 -8.73
CA MET A 113 -3.41 3.90 -9.58
C MET A 113 -2.39 2.97 -10.28
N LYS A 114 -2.01 1.85 -9.66
CA LYS A 114 -1.09 0.88 -10.29
C LYS A 114 -1.82 -0.02 -11.27
N HIS A 115 -2.99 -0.51 -10.88
CA HIS A 115 -3.84 -1.33 -11.72
C HIS A 115 -4.23 -0.57 -13.00
N ASP A 116 -4.72 0.65 -12.85
CA ASP A 116 -5.22 1.46 -13.95
C ASP A 116 -4.09 1.86 -14.91
N ALA A 117 -2.89 2.14 -14.38
CA ALA A 117 -1.72 2.38 -15.22
C ALA A 117 -1.35 1.16 -16.08
N LEU A 118 -1.43 -0.07 -15.55
CA LEU A 118 -1.19 -1.30 -16.30
C LEU A 118 -2.23 -1.49 -17.42
N VAL A 119 -3.52 -1.40 -17.04
CA VAL A 119 -4.64 -1.62 -17.97
C VAL A 119 -4.65 -0.56 -19.07
N ALA A 120 -4.39 0.71 -18.73
CA ALA A 120 -4.33 1.80 -19.70
C ALA A 120 -3.23 1.61 -20.75
N GLN A 121 -2.18 0.83 -20.44
CA GLN A 121 -1.09 0.50 -21.38
C GLN A 121 -1.26 -0.89 -22.02
N GLY A 122 -2.44 -1.49 -21.90
CA GLY A 122 -2.78 -2.73 -22.59
C GLY A 122 -2.27 -4.00 -21.91
N ILE A 123 -1.86 -3.93 -20.65
CA ILE A 123 -1.54 -5.13 -19.86
C ILE A 123 -2.83 -5.62 -19.20
N GLU A 124 -3.25 -6.84 -19.55
CA GLU A 124 -4.43 -7.45 -18.94
C GLU A 124 -4.12 -7.88 -17.50
N VAL A 125 -4.98 -7.50 -16.56
CA VAL A 125 -4.87 -7.93 -15.15
C VAL A 125 -6.02 -8.89 -14.84
N GLY A 126 -5.68 -10.12 -14.47
CA GLY A 126 -6.64 -11.17 -14.10
C GLY A 126 -7.20 -10.97 -12.69
N GLU A 127 -6.69 -11.74 -11.74
CA GLU A 127 -7.11 -11.66 -10.34
C GLU A 127 -6.31 -10.59 -9.59
N ARG A 128 -7.00 -9.69 -8.89
CA ARG A 128 -6.36 -8.80 -7.89
C ARG A 128 -6.44 -9.46 -6.52
N LEU A 129 -5.34 -9.44 -5.79
CA LEU A 129 -5.23 -10.13 -4.50
C LEU A 129 -5.22 -9.14 -3.35
N ASP A 130 -6.04 -9.44 -2.36
CA ASP A 130 -5.95 -8.83 -1.04
C ASP A 130 -4.76 -9.37 -0.27
N ILE A 131 -4.23 -8.55 0.63
CA ILE A 131 -3.35 -9.05 1.67
C ILE A 131 -4.13 -9.95 2.65
N PRO A 132 -3.63 -11.15 2.98
CA PRO A 132 -4.26 -12.00 3.98
C PRO A 132 -4.45 -11.27 5.32
N PRO A 133 -5.63 -11.33 5.96
CA PRO A 133 -5.90 -10.60 7.21
C PRO A 133 -4.88 -10.88 8.32
N GLY A 134 -4.41 -12.13 8.44
CA GLY A 134 -3.42 -12.52 9.44
C GLY A 134 -2.01 -11.96 9.22
N LEU A 135 -1.75 -11.32 8.06
CA LEU A 135 -0.48 -10.64 7.77
C LEU A 135 -0.53 -9.13 8.04
N ILE A 136 -1.70 -8.57 8.31
CA ILE A 136 -1.86 -7.15 8.61
C ILE A 136 -1.44 -6.91 10.07
N PRO A 137 -0.39 -6.12 10.33
CA PRO A 137 -0.05 -5.77 11.71
C PRO A 137 -1.17 -4.93 12.34
N GLU A 138 -1.33 -5.06 13.66
CA GLU A 138 -2.41 -4.38 14.39
C GLU A 138 -2.45 -2.86 14.11
N ASP A 139 -1.29 -2.21 14.15
CA ASP A 139 -1.18 -0.76 13.95
C ASP A 139 -1.42 -0.32 12.50
N ALA A 140 -1.29 -1.24 11.54
CA ALA A 140 -1.51 -0.99 10.12
C ALA A 140 -3.00 -1.05 9.73
N HIS A 141 -3.91 -1.50 10.60
CA HIS A 141 -5.35 -1.42 10.35
C HIS A 141 -5.81 0.03 10.11
N VAL A 142 -5.16 1.01 10.73
CA VAL A 142 -5.40 2.42 10.45
C VAL A 142 -5.20 2.75 8.98
N GLU A 143 -4.09 2.30 8.39
CA GLU A 143 -3.80 2.50 6.97
C GLU A 143 -4.79 1.73 6.08
N ILE A 144 -5.00 0.45 6.36
CA ILE A 144 -5.79 -0.43 5.50
C ILE A 144 -7.24 0.04 5.43
N GLU A 145 -7.86 0.31 6.58
CA GLU A 145 -9.26 0.72 6.62
C GLU A 145 -9.44 2.12 6.03
N ALA A 146 -8.49 3.04 6.24
CA ALA A 146 -8.51 4.35 5.58
C ALA A 146 -8.44 4.22 4.05
N LYS A 147 -7.54 3.37 3.53
CA LYS A 147 -7.40 3.16 2.09
C LYS A 147 -8.65 2.54 1.48
N LYS A 148 -9.22 1.51 2.12
CA LYS A 148 -10.49 0.90 1.68
C LYS A 148 -11.61 1.94 1.61
N ALA A 149 -11.74 2.78 2.64
CA ALA A 149 -12.73 3.86 2.66
C ALA A 149 -12.49 4.92 1.57
N ALA A 150 -11.23 5.13 1.16
CA ALA A 150 -10.86 6.01 0.05
C ALA A 150 -10.99 5.35 -1.35
N GLY A 151 -11.59 4.16 -1.43
CA GLY A 151 -11.90 3.48 -2.69
C GLY A 151 -10.81 2.52 -3.19
N TYR A 152 -9.75 2.27 -2.41
CA TYR A 152 -8.74 1.28 -2.79
C TYR A 152 -9.37 -0.11 -2.87
N TYR A 153 -8.89 -0.92 -3.81
CA TYR A 153 -9.33 -2.30 -3.98
C TYR A 153 -9.29 -3.12 -2.69
N THR A 154 -10.37 -3.84 -2.47
CA THR A 154 -10.58 -4.83 -1.43
C THR A 154 -11.66 -5.79 -1.91
N SER A 155 -11.54 -7.09 -1.63
CA SER A 155 -12.63 -8.06 -1.89
C SER A 155 -13.71 -7.99 -0.81
N GLY A 156 -13.43 -7.38 0.34
CA GLY A 156 -14.37 -7.13 1.43
C GLY A 156 -15.05 -5.76 1.38
N THR A 157 -15.97 -5.49 2.32
CA THR A 157 -16.67 -4.20 2.43
C THR A 157 -15.81 -3.15 3.11
N ALA A 158 -15.83 -1.92 2.59
CA ALA A 158 -15.22 -0.77 3.22
C ALA A 158 -16.08 -0.27 4.39
N ARG A 159 -15.42 0.21 5.45
CA ARG A 159 -16.07 0.90 6.59
C ARG A 159 -16.32 2.35 6.24
N ASP A 160 -17.37 2.94 6.78
CA ASP A 160 -17.69 4.35 6.61
C ASP A 160 -17.80 5.11 7.94
N GLY A 161 -17.85 6.45 7.84
CA GLY A 161 -18.20 7.36 8.93
C GLY A 161 -17.63 7.02 10.31
N GLU A 162 -18.53 6.70 11.25
CA GLU A 162 -18.19 6.43 12.64
C GLU A 162 -17.38 5.15 12.84
N GLU A 163 -17.56 4.14 11.99
CA GLU A 163 -16.81 2.88 12.10
C GLU A 163 -15.32 3.10 11.82
N LEU A 164 -15.01 3.99 10.88
CA LEU A 164 -13.65 4.35 10.53
C LEU A 164 -12.96 5.12 11.67
N ALA A 165 -13.69 5.97 12.41
CA ALA A 165 -13.16 6.71 13.55
C ALA A 165 -12.84 5.81 14.77
N ARG A 166 -13.44 4.61 14.84
CA ARG A 166 -13.16 3.60 15.87
C ARG A 166 -11.90 2.81 15.57
N VAL A 167 -11.40 2.81 14.33
CA VAL A 167 -10.12 2.17 13.98
C VAL A 167 -8.98 3.06 14.46
N ARG A 168 -8.29 2.58 15.49
CA ARG A 168 -7.21 3.32 16.15
C ARG A 168 -5.92 2.53 16.15
N GLY A 169 -4.83 3.25 15.92
CA GLY A 169 -3.50 2.73 16.12
C GLY A 169 -3.14 2.71 17.60
N ARG A 170 -2.04 2.06 17.92
CA ARG A 170 -1.52 1.99 19.29
C ARG A 170 -1.16 3.39 19.82
N ASP A 171 -1.36 3.54 21.13
CA ASP A 171 -0.98 4.72 21.89
C ASP A 171 0.54 4.89 21.97
N ILE A 172 0.99 6.14 22.13
CA ILE A 172 2.39 6.46 22.38
C ILE A 172 2.71 6.06 23.82
N GLN A 173 3.67 5.15 24.00
CA GLN A 173 4.25 4.91 25.31
C GLN A 173 5.12 6.12 25.69
N THR A 174 4.71 6.85 26.73
CA THR A 174 5.46 7.94 27.37
C THR A 174 6.56 7.42 28.27
#